data_AF-A0A3D4HVD3-F1
#
_entry.id   AF-A0A3D4HVD3-F1
#
_cell.length_a   1.000
_cell.length_b   1.000
_cell.length_c   1.000
_cell.angle_alpha   90.00
_cell.angle_beta   90.00
_cell.angle_gamma   90.00
#
_symmetry.space_group_name_H-M   'P 1'
#
loop_
_entity.id
_entity.type
_entity.pdbx_description
1 polymer ?
#
loop_
_entity_poly.entity_id
_entity_poly.type
_entity_poly.pdbx_seq_one_letter_code
_entity_poly.pdbx_strand_id
1 'polypeptide(L)'
;FAFAVNLLIGVFTALGILAVNIDGTTTAGAFAYGLSLGTAGFVFAALTLLAAQIFSTAHGVTGFGFTMLGVFYLMRASGDINGSSLSYISPLGLGLKTEAFYADDFMPIVILLAEGIVLSVIALAVNAARDHGTGIIPARKGRVYATKFLQSPFGLAWRLTRGTAFAWAGTILILGMAYGSVTGDLDAFLSGNDMIRKMVVASGAGQSIVDSFVSMVFGIMAMLAAIPVMLCVLKMQGEEKHGRLEQIFAKSVPRVRFYGCFTAIALVESAVMLFLPAVGLVVGSNGFLPLGDMLKASLVYLPALWAMLGLCVLLVGLLPKLTALVWAMFAYSFIHQYFGRLFDWPDWTAKISPFGCIPQVPVQEFTIVPLILLTVQAILMYAIGQWHFRRRDIG
;
A
#
# COMPACT_ATOMS: atom_id res chain seq x y z
N PHE A 1 -16.93 8.50 -17.46
CA PHE A 1 -16.26 9.00 -16.24
C PHE A 1 -14.78 8.63 -16.18
N ALA A 2 -14.40 7.34 -16.09
CA ALA A 2 -13.00 6.94 -15.93
C ALA A 2 -12.04 7.45 -17.02
N PHE A 3 -12.48 7.48 -18.29
CA PHE A 3 -11.70 8.09 -19.38
C PHE A 3 -11.40 9.58 -19.12
N ALA A 4 -12.42 10.37 -18.76
CA ALA A 4 -12.26 11.80 -18.49
C ALA A 4 -11.31 12.05 -17.30
N VAL A 5 -11.39 11.25 -16.24
CA VAL A 5 -10.49 11.38 -15.08
C VAL A 5 -9.03 11.14 -15.49
N ASN A 6 -8.77 10.07 -16.23
CA ASN A 6 -7.41 9.75 -16.67
C ASN A 6 -6.87 10.77 -17.69
N LEU A 7 -7.72 11.29 -18.57
CA LEU A 7 -7.36 12.37 -19.47
C LEU A 7 -7.00 13.64 -18.70
N LEU A 8 -7.79 14.01 -17.69
CA LEU A 8 -7.50 15.16 -16.83
C LEU A 8 -6.19 14.97 -16.07
N ILE A 9 -5.94 13.78 -15.52
CA ILE A 9 -4.66 13.45 -14.88
C ILE A 9 -3.51 13.70 -15.87
N GLY A 10 -3.58 13.15 -17.08
CA GLY A 10 -2.52 13.32 -18.06
C GLY A 10 -2.28 14.78 -18.47
N VAL A 11 -3.36 15.53 -18.70
CA VAL A 11 -3.28 16.97 -19.04
C VAL A 11 -2.72 17.78 -17.87
N PHE A 12 -3.19 17.56 -16.64
CA PHE A 12 -2.69 18.28 -15.48
C PHE A 12 -1.23 17.95 -15.15
N THR A 13 -0.81 16.69 -15.36
CA THR A 13 0.60 16.32 -15.21
C THR A 13 1.47 17.05 -16.24
N ALA A 14 1.04 17.11 -17.51
CA ALA A 14 1.76 17.86 -18.54
C ALA A 14 1.86 19.36 -18.21
N LEU A 15 0.74 19.99 -17.83
CA LEU A 15 0.72 21.39 -17.41
C LEU A 15 1.57 21.64 -16.17
N GLY A 16 1.56 20.71 -15.21
CA GLY A 16 2.37 20.77 -14.00
C GLY A 16 3.86 20.77 -14.33
N ILE A 17 4.31 19.88 -15.21
CA ILE A 17 5.72 19.85 -15.64
C ILE A 17 6.12 21.16 -16.34
N LEU A 18 5.26 21.67 -17.23
CA LEU A 18 5.49 22.96 -17.90
C LEU A 18 5.54 24.13 -16.91
N ALA A 19 4.75 24.09 -15.85
CA ALA A 19 4.74 25.13 -14.82
C ALA A 19 6.03 25.14 -13.98
N VAL A 20 6.67 23.98 -13.75
CA VAL A 20 7.95 23.91 -13.03
C VAL A 20 9.10 24.44 -13.88
N ASN A 21 8.99 24.34 -15.22
CA ASN A 21 9.92 24.95 -16.18
C ASN A 21 11.41 24.66 -15.90
N ILE A 22 11.73 23.37 -15.76
CA ILE A 22 13.12 22.90 -15.59
C ILE A 22 13.83 22.93 -16.94
N ASP A 23 15.14 23.21 -16.96
CA ASP A 23 15.95 23.16 -18.18
C ASP A 23 15.78 21.82 -18.92
N GLY A 24 15.52 21.91 -20.23
CA GLY A 24 15.26 20.75 -21.09
C GLY A 24 13.78 20.34 -21.21
N THR A 25 12.85 21.04 -20.54
CA THR A 25 11.41 20.79 -20.72
C THR A 25 10.90 21.29 -22.07
N THR A 26 10.34 20.40 -22.88
CA THR A 26 9.63 20.72 -24.12
C THR A 26 8.13 20.54 -23.95
N THR A 27 7.32 21.30 -24.70
CA THR A 27 5.85 21.14 -24.71
C THR A 27 5.44 19.76 -25.20
N ALA A 28 6.07 19.27 -26.26
CA ALA A 28 5.85 17.93 -26.79
C ALA A 28 6.15 16.85 -25.73
N GLY A 29 7.32 16.90 -25.10
CA GLY A 29 7.71 15.93 -24.07
C GLY A 29 6.82 15.97 -22.83
N ALA A 30 6.38 17.14 -22.39
CA ALA A 30 5.45 17.26 -21.26
C ALA A 30 4.10 16.58 -21.55
N PHE A 31 3.53 16.81 -22.74
CA PHE A 31 2.29 16.15 -23.17
C PHE A 31 2.50 14.67 -23.48
N ALA A 32 3.63 14.28 -24.05
CA ALA A 32 3.99 12.88 -24.28
C ALA A 32 4.04 12.10 -22.95
N TYR A 33 4.72 12.65 -21.94
CA TYR A 33 4.77 12.08 -20.59
C TYR A 33 3.40 12.01 -19.92
N GLY A 34 2.68 13.14 -19.89
CA GLY A 34 1.37 13.23 -19.24
C GLY A 34 0.32 12.32 -19.88
N LEU A 35 0.21 12.35 -21.21
CA LEU A 35 -0.76 11.52 -21.93
C LEU A 35 -0.41 10.04 -21.85
N SER A 36 0.87 9.66 -21.88
CA SER A 36 1.30 8.27 -21.65
C SER A 36 0.79 7.72 -20.31
N LEU A 37 0.94 8.49 -19.23
CA LEU A 37 0.39 8.14 -17.91
C LEU A 37 -1.14 8.03 -17.92
N GLY A 38 -1.81 9.01 -18.56
CA GLY A 38 -3.27 9.01 -18.69
C GLY A 38 -3.81 7.81 -19.47
N THR A 39 -3.20 7.48 -20.61
CA THR A 39 -3.64 6.33 -21.43
C THR A 39 -3.35 4.99 -20.75
N ALA A 40 -2.21 4.85 -20.07
CA ALA A 40 -1.93 3.67 -19.26
C ALA A 40 -2.99 3.49 -18.16
N GLY A 41 -3.33 4.56 -17.44
CA GLY A 41 -4.40 4.55 -16.44
C GLY A 41 -5.77 4.19 -17.02
N PHE A 42 -6.07 4.66 -18.24
CA PHE A 42 -7.30 4.29 -18.95
C PHE A 42 -7.36 2.81 -19.30
N VAL A 43 -6.26 2.19 -19.75
CA VAL A 43 -6.19 0.74 -20.00
C VAL A 43 -6.54 -0.05 -18.74
N PHE A 44 -5.97 0.31 -17.58
CA PHE A 44 -6.30 -0.34 -16.31
C PHE A 44 -7.74 -0.08 -15.85
N ALA A 45 -8.30 1.09 -16.12
CA ALA A 45 -9.71 1.35 -15.90
C ALA A 45 -10.60 0.44 -16.77
N ALA A 46 -10.25 0.24 -18.04
CA ALA A 46 -10.97 -0.65 -18.96
C ALA A 46 -10.84 -2.13 -18.55
N LEU A 47 -9.65 -2.57 -18.11
CA LEU A 47 -9.44 -3.90 -17.54
C LEU A 47 -10.28 -4.12 -16.28
N THR A 48 -10.38 -3.11 -15.42
CA THR A 48 -11.21 -3.16 -14.21
C THR A 48 -12.69 -3.25 -14.57
N LEU A 49 -13.14 -2.51 -15.60
CA LEU A 49 -14.50 -2.56 -16.11
C LEU A 49 -14.85 -3.95 -16.66
N LEU A 50 -13.94 -4.58 -17.40
CA LEU A 50 -14.08 -5.95 -17.90
C LEU A 50 -14.14 -6.95 -16.74
N ALA A 51 -13.22 -6.84 -15.78
CA ALA A 51 -13.21 -7.69 -14.59
C ALA A 51 -14.52 -7.56 -13.78
N ALA A 52 -15.11 -6.37 -13.71
CA ALA A 52 -16.41 -6.14 -13.07
C ALA A 52 -17.57 -6.87 -13.74
N GLN A 53 -17.45 -7.26 -15.01
CA GLN A 53 -18.44 -8.12 -15.66
C GLN A 53 -18.19 -9.61 -15.38
N ILE A 54 -16.93 -9.99 -15.21
CA ILE A 54 -16.52 -11.39 -14.98
C ILE A 54 -16.81 -11.80 -13.53
N PHE A 55 -16.44 -10.98 -12.55
CA PHE A 55 -16.53 -11.32 -11.13
C PHE A 55 -17.82 -10.80 -10.49
N SER A 56 -18.41 -11.62 -9.62
CA SER A 56 -19.62 -11.26 -8.87
C SER A 56 -19.36 -10.43 -7.61
N THR A 57 -18.11 -10.11 -7.28
CA THR A 57 -17.75 -9.40 -6.03
C THR A 57 -16.68 -8.34 -6.29
N ALA A 58 -16.81 -7.18 -5.64
CA ALA A 58 -15.83 -6.09 -5.72
C ALA A 58 -14.42 -6.56 -5.33
N HIS A 59 -14.30 -7.40 -4.29
CA HIS A 59 -13.02 -7.99 -3.89
C HIS A 59 -12.35 -8.81 -5.01
N GLY A 60 -13.12 -9.58 -5.77
CA GLY A 60 -12.59 -10.34 -6.92
C GLY A 60 -12.08 -9.42 -8.02
N VAL A 61 -12.82 -8.35 -8.33
CA VAL A 61 -12.43 -7.33 -9.30
C VAL A 61 -11.13 -6.63 -8.89
N THR A 62 -11.05 -6.18 -7.64
CA THR A 62 -9.85 -5.50 -7.10
C THR A 62 -8.65 -6.44 -7.09
N GLY A 63 -8.83 -7.70 -6.67
CA GLY A 63 -7.76 -8.70 -6.70
C GLY A 63 -7.22 -8.92 -8.11
N PHE A 64 -8.12 -9.09 -9.09
CA PHE A 64 -7.74 -9.22 -10.50
C PHE A 64 -6.97 -8.00 -11.02
N GLY A 65 -7.43 -6.78 -10.71
CA GLY A 65 -6.75 -5.55 -11.11
C GLY A 65 -5.31 -5.49 -10.59
N PHE A 66 -5.08 -5.78 -9.31
CA PHE A 66 -3.74 -5.82 -8.74
C PHE A 66 -2.87 -6.96 -9.31
N THR A 67 -3.46 -8.13 -9.56
CA THR A 67 -2.73 -9.23 -10.22
C THR A 67 -2.27 -8.84 -11.62
N MET A 68 -3.15 -8.24 -12.43
CA MET A 68 -2.78 -7.79 -13.78
C MET A 68 -1.73 -6.70 -13.75
N LEU A 69 -1.84 -5.74 -12.82
CA LEU A 69 -0.81 -4.72 -12.61
C LEU A 69 0.56 -5.36 -12.31
N GLY A 70 0.60 -6.34 -11.40
CA GLY A 70 1.83 -7.07 -11.07
C GLY A 70 2.39 -7.87 -12.24
N VAL A 71 1.55 -8.58 -12.99
CA VAL A 71 1.96 -9.33 -14.18
C VAL A 71 2.54 -8.40 -15.24
N PHE A 72 1.87 -7.30 -15.57
CA PHE A 72 2.38 -6.33 -16.55
C PHE A 72 3.67 -5.66 -16.08
N TYR A 73 3.82 -5.41 -14.78
CA TYR A 73 5.06 -4.90 -14.22
C TYR A 73 6.22 -5.91 -14.36
N LEU A 74 5.99 -7.19 -14.09
CA LEU A 74 7.00 -8.24 -14.26
C LEU A 74 7.36 -8.46 -15.73
N MET A 75 6.38 -8.44 -16.64
CA MET A 75 6.62 -8.50 -18.08
C MET A 75 7.48 -7.32 -18.55
N ARG A 76 7.21 -6.11 -18.05
CA ARG A 76 8.03 -4.93 -18.31
C ARG A 76 9.45 -5.13 -17.79
N ALA A 77 9.61 -5.48 -16.52
CA ALA A 77 10.93 -5.65 -15.90
C ALA A 77 11.77 -6.72 -16.62
N SER A 78 11.18 -7.87 -16.95
CA SER A 78 11.86 -8.91 -17.73
C SER A 78 12.17 -8.47 -19.16
N GLY A 79 11.27 -7.70 -19.77
CA GLY A 79 11.44 -7.08 -21.08
C GLY A 79 12.66 -6.15 -21.12
N ASP A 80 12.77 -5.28 -20.12
CA ASP A 80 13.80 -4.27 -20.02
C ASP A 80 15.20 -4.89 -19.76
N ILE A 81 15.28 -5.97 -18.98
CA ILE A 81 16.55 -6.67 -18.71
C ILE A 81 17.06 -7.42 -19.95
N ASN A 82 16.16 -8.13 -20.64
CA ASN A 82 16.53 -9.03 -21.74
C ASN A 82 16.50 -8.38 -23.12
N GLY A 83 16.08 -7.10 -23.22
CA GLY A 83 15.82 -6.43 -24.50
C GLY A 83 14.72 -7.10 -25.33
N SER A 84 13.81 -7.83 -24.69
CA SER A 84 12.81 -8.67 -25.36
C SER A 84 11.54 -7.90 -25.72
N SER A 85 10.76 -8.42 -26.68
CA SER A 85 9.49 -7.83 -27.13
C SER A 85 8.41 -7.78 -26.04
N LEU A 86 8.61 -8.41 -24.87
CA LEU A 86 7.67 -8.38 -23.76
C LEU A 86 7.41 -6.97 -23.20
N SER A 87 8.39 -6.06 -23.28
CA SER A 87 8.19 -4.67 -22.83
C SER A 87 7.16 -3.92 -23.68
N TYR A 88 7.02 -4.28 -24.97
CA TYR A 88 6.01 -3.70 -25.87
C TYR A 88 4.59 -4.23 -25.64
N ILE A 89 4.44 -5.42 -25.04
CA ILE A 89 3.12 -6.00 -24.73
C ILE A 89 2.56 -5.44 -23.43
N SER A 90 3.43 -5.05 -22.49
CA SER A 90 3.00 -4.47 -21.23
C SER A 90 2.52 -3.03 -21.44
N PRO A 91 1.29 -2.65 -21.03
CA PRO A 91 0.83 -1.27 -21.11
C PRO A 91 1.75 -0.30 -20.35
N LEU A 92 2.39 -0.79 -19.28
CA LEU A 92 3.36 -0.03 -18.50
C LEU A 92 4.71 0.14 -19.23
N GLY A 93 5.14 -0.85 -20.01
CA GLY A 93 6.37 -0.78 -20.78
C GLY A 93 6.20 0.06 -22.05
N LEU A 94 5.09 -0.16 -22.76
CA LEU A 94 4.73 0.58 -23.96
C LEU A 94 4.62 2.10 -23.68
N GLY A 95 4.04 2.49 -22.55
CA GLY A 95 3.99 3.90 -22.15
C GLY A 95 5.37 4.57 -22.04
N LEU A 96 6.42 3.84 -21.63
CA LEU A 96 7.78 4.36 -21.55
C LEU A 96 8.46 4.49 -22.90
N LYS A 97 8.03 3.73 -23.91
CA LYS A 97 8.51 3.83 -25.30
C LYS A 97 8.08 5.10 -26.02
N THR A 98 7.22 5.89 -25.38
CA THR A 98 6.97 7.29 -25.78
C THR A 98 8.26 8.11 -25.74
N GLU A 99 9.24 7.72 -24.90
CA GLU A 99 10.56 8.37 -24.80
C GLU A 99 10.43 9.90 -24.64
N ALA A 100 9.59 10.29 -23.69
CA ALA A 100 9.30 11.69 -23.42
C ALA A 100 10.57 12.47 -23.09
N PHE A 101 10.69 13.66 -23.66
CA PHE A 101 11.88 14.54 -23.62
C PHE A 101 13.10 14.01 -24.38
N TYR A 102 12.95 12.93 -25.16
CA TYR A 102 14.00 12.41 -26.04
C TYR A 102 13.53 12.32 -27.49
N ALA A 103 12.61 11.40 -27.80
CA ALA A 103 12.06 11.21 -29.13
C ALA A 103 10.61 11.72 -29.27
N ASP A 104 9.87 11.81 -28.14
CA ASP A 104 8.47 12.25 -28.09
C ASP A 104 7.55 11.47 -29.07
N ASP A 105 7.69 10.14 -29.12
CA ASP A 105 6.89 9.28 -29.99
C ASP A 105 5.47 9.10 -29.43
N PHE A 106 4.46 9.59 -30.15
CA PHE A 106 3.06 9.48 -29.75
C PHE A 106 2.40 8.16 -30.17
N MET A 107 3.05 7.32 -31.00
CA MET A 107 2.44 6.05 -31.43
C MET A 107 2.09 5.10 -30.27
N PRO A 108 2.94 4.91 -29.25
CA PRO A 108 2.59 4.13 -28.07
C PRO A 108 1.30 4.59 -27.38
N ILE A 109 1.06 5.91 -27.32
CA ILE A 109 -0.14 6.49 -26.73
C ILE A 109 -1.39 6.11 -27.53
N VAL A 110 -1.31 6.16 -28.87
CA VAL A 110 -2.41 5.77 -29.76
C VAL A 110 -2.74 4.28 -29.58
N ILE A 111 -1.72 3.42 -29.48
CA ILE A 111 -1.90 1.97 -29.25
C ILE A 111 -2.57 1.72 -27.90
N LEU A 112 -2.09 2.34 -26.82
CA LEU A 112 -2.70 2.22 -25.49
C LEU A 112 -4.15 2.71 -25.47
N LEU A 113 -4.45 3.81 -26.17
CA LEU A 113 -5.81 4.32 -26.30
C LEU A 113 -6.71 3.32 -27.02
N ALA A 114 -6.23 2.73 -28.12
CA ALA A 114 -6.95 1.69 -28.86
C ALA A 114 -7.21 0.45 -28.00
N GLU A 115 -6.22 -0.03 -27.25
CA GLU A 115 -6.37 -1.15 -26.31
C GLU A 115 -7.45 -0.87 -25.26
N GLY A 116 -7.42 0.31 -24.64
CA GLY A 116 -8.42 0.72 -23.65
C GLY A 116 -9.83 0.78 -24.23
N ILE A 117 -9.98 1.26 -25.48
CA ILE A 117 -11.27 1.27 -26.19
C ILE A 117 -11.74 -0.15 -26.47
N VAL A 118 -10.89 -1.02 -27.01
CA VAL A 118 -11.23 -2.43 -27.31
C VAL A 118 -11.68 -3.16 -26.05
N LEU A 119 -10.94 -3.04 -24.95
CA LEU A 119 -11.31 -3.64 -23.67
C LEU A 119 -12.64 -3.11 -23.14
N SER A 120 -12.89 -1.81 -23.30
CA SER A 120 -14.16 -1.19 -22.91
C SER A 120 -15.33 -1.72 -23.75
N VAL A 121 -15.15 -1.87 -25.06
CA VAL A 121 -16.17 -2.44 -25.97
C VAL A 121 -16.46 -3.90 -25.60
N ILE A 122 -15.43 -4.71 -25.34
CA ILE A 122 -15.60 -6.09 -24.87
C ILE A 122 -16.38 -6.11 -23.56
N ALA A 123 -16.04 -5.25 -22.60
CA ALA A 123 -16.75 -5.17 -21.33
C ALA A 123 -18.24 -4.80 -21.52
N LEU A 124 -18.55 -3.87 -22.42
CA LEU A 124 -19.94 -3.49 -22.73
C LEU A 124 -20.69 -4.60 -23.45
N ALA A 125 -20.06 -5.32 -24.38
CA ALA A 125 -20.67 -6.47 -25.06
C ALA A 125 -21.00 -7.59 -24.06
N VAL A 126 -20.09 -7.89 -23.14
CA VAL A 126 -20.33 -8.83 -22.05
C VAL A 126 -21.46 -8.35 -21.14
N ASN A 127 -21.50 -7.06 -20.82
CA ASN A 127 -22.56 -6.49 -20.00
C ASN A 127 -23.96 -6.68 -20.63
N ALA A 128 -24.06 -6.47 -21.95
CA ALA A 128 -25.32 -6.60 -22.69
C ALA A 128 -25.84 -8.05 -22.75
N ALA A 129 -24.95 -9.04 -22.69
CA ALA A 129 -25.33 -10.46 -22.73
C ALA A 129 -25.61 -11.07 -21.35
N ARG A 130 -25.32 -10.36 -20.26
CA ARG A 130 -25.31 -10.87 -18.88
C ARG A 130 -26.57 -10.51 -18.12
N ASP A 131 -27.11 -11.47 -17.38
CA ASP A 131 -28.22 -11.23 -16.46
C ASP A 131 -27.83 -10.28 -15.32
N HIS A 132 -28.71 -9.31 -15.05
CA HIS A 132 -28.50 -8.31 -14.00
C HIS A 132 -28.26 -8.97 -12.63
N GLY A 133 -27.17 -8.55 -11.96
CA GLY A 133 -26.82 -9.02 -10.62
C GLY A 133 -25.97 -10.29 -10.55
N THR A 134 -25.66 -10.94 -11.67
CA THR A 134 -24.77 -12.12 -11.71
C THR A 134 -23.49 -11.81 -12.49
N GLY A 135 -22.31 -12.16 -11.97
CA GLY A 135 -21.08 -12.15 -12.79
C GLY A 135 -21.00 -13.40 -13.66
N ILE A 136 -20.18 -13.41 -14.73
CA ILE A 136 -19.95 -14.62 -15.54
C ILE A 136 -19.49 -15.78 -14.64
N ILE A 137 -18.58 -15.49 -13.70
CA ILE A 137 -18.14 -16.45 -12.70
C ILE A 137 -19.15 -16.40 -11.55
N PRO A 138 -19.94 -17.48 -11.34
CA PRO A 138 -20.93 -17.50 -10.29
C PRO A 138 -20.25 -17.46 -8.91
N ALA A 139 -20.91 -16.79 -7.96
CA ALA A 139 -20.46 -16.81 -6.58
C ALA A 139 -20.44 -18.25 -6.06
N ARG A 140 -19.32 -18.68 -5.46
CA ARG A 140 -19.23 -20.01 -4.84
C ARG A 140 -20.29 -20.12 -3.75
N LYS A 141 -21.13 -21.17 -3.80
CA LYS A 141 -22.24 -21.44 -2.84
C LYS A 141 -21.80 -21.60 -1.38
N GLY A 142 -20.51 -21.52 -1.06
CA GLY A 142 -19.97 -21.69 0.28
C GLY A 142 -20.15 -23.13 0.79
N ARG A 143 -19.75 -23.37 2.05
CA ARG A 143 -20.01 -24.65 2.72
C ARG A 143 -21.39 -24.60 3.36
N VAL A 144 -22.13 -25.70 3.28
CA VAL A 144 -23.46 -25.88 3.89
C VAL A 144 -23.39 -25.73 5.41
N TYR A 145 -22.33 -26.23 6.04
CA TYR A 145 -22.11 -26.13 7.48
C TYR A 145 -20.95 -25.18 7.82
N ALA A 146 -21.16 -24.32 8.81
CA ALA A 146 -20.11 -23.46 9.37
C ALA A 146 -19.16 -24.29 10.23
N THR A 147 -17.85 -24.07 10.09
CA THR A 147 -16.86 -24.66 10.99
C THR A 147 -16.96 -24.03 12.39
N LYS A 148 -16.53 -24.74 13.45
CA LYS A 148 -16.53 -24.23 14.84
C LYS A 148 -15.85 -22.86 14.96
N PHE A 149 -14.78 -22.63 14.20
CA PHE A 149 -14.08 -21.35 14.18
C PHE A 149 -14.97 -20.19 13.70
N LEU A 150 -15.78 -20.42 12.67
CA LEU A 150 -16.72 -19.42 12.11
C LEU A 150 -17.94 -19.16 12.97
N GLN A 151 -18.18 -20.00 13.99
CA GLN A 151 -19.21 -19.76 15.00
C GLN A 151 -18.75 -18.76 16.07
N SER A 152 -17.48 -18.33 16.03
CA SER A 152 -16.93 -17.33 16.95
C SER A 152 -16.71 -15.97 16.29
N PRO A 153 -16.84 -14.86 17.03
CA PRO A 153 -16.49 -13.51 16.55
C PRO A 153 -15.07 -13.42 16.00
N PHE A 154 -14.14 -14.11 16.65
CA PHE A 154 -12.73 -14.15 16.23
C PHE A 154 -12.57 -14.80 14.86
N GLY A 155 -13.23 -15.94 14.63
CA GLY A 155 -13.10 -16.61 13.35
C GLY A 155 -13.84 -15.92 12.21
N LEU A 156 -14.90 -15.16 12.50
CA LEU A 156 -15.50 -14.24 11.55
C LEU A 156 -14.52 -13.11 11.19
N ALA A 157 -13.95 -12.44 12.19
CA ALA A 157 -12.98 -11.36 11.99
C ALA A 157 -11.79 -11.84 11.14
N TRP A 158 -11.18 -12.97 11.50
CA TRP A 158 -10.08 -13.56 10.72
C TRP A 158 -10.50 -13.92 9.30
N ARG A 159 -11.69 -14.50 9.09
CA ARG A 159 -12.15 -14.83 7.73
C ARG A 159 -12.30 -13.59 6.85
N LEU A 160 -12.73 -12.47 7.43
CA LEU A 160 -12.93 -11.21 6.72
C LEU A 160 -11.60 -10.51 6.39
N THR A 161 -10.58 -10.64 7.23
CA THR A 161 -9.31 -9.92 7.08
C THR A 161 -8.18 -10.76 6.48
N ARG A 162 -8.22 -12.09 6.60
CA ARG A 162 -7.13 -12.98 6.16
C ARG A 162 -6.71 -12.82 4.69
N GLY A 163 -7.65 -12.53 3.79
CA GLY A 163 -7.33 -12.37 2.37
C GLY A 163 -6.42 -11.17 2.14
N THR A 164 -6.77 -10.05 2.78
CA THR A 164 -5.95 -8.83 2.81
C THR A 164 -4.62 -9.09 3.52
N ALA A 165 -4.63 -9.78 4.67
CA ALA A 165 -3.43 -10.11 5.42
C ALA A 165 -2.44 -10.95 4.57
N PHE A 166 -2.89 -12.01 3.91
CA PHE A 166 -2.00 -12.82 3.07
C PHE A 166 -1.48 -12.06 1.85
N ALA A 167 -2.29 -11.20 1.23
CA ALA A 167 -1.85 -10.37 0.10
C ALA A 167 -0.76 -9.38 0.52
N TRP A 168 -0.94 -8.67 1.64
CA TRP A 168 0.05 -7.75 2.17
C TRP A 168 1.30 -8.47 2.66
N ALA A 169 1.15 -9.62 3.32
CA ALA A 169 2.28 -10.45 3.76
C ALA A 169 3.16 -10.87 2.57
N GLY A 170 2.55 -11.37 1.50
CA GLY A 170 3.27 -11.71 0.27
C GLY A 170 3.95 -10.50 -0.36
N THR A 171 3.25 -9.36 -0.43
CA THR A 171 3.79 -8.12 -1.01
C THR A 171 5.00 -7.61 -0.24
N ILE A 172 4.89 -7.51 1.10
CA ILE A 172 5.98 -7.02 1.95
C ILE A 172 7.17 -7.98 1.93
N LEU A 173 6.93 -9.29 1.90
CA LEU A 173 7.99 -10.29 1.80
C LEU A 173 8.75 -10.15 0.47
N ILE A 174 8.03 -10.06 -0.66
CA ILE A 174 8.61 -9.88 -2.00
C ILE A 174 9.39 -8.56 -2.07
N LEU A 175 8.85 -7.47 -1.53
CA LEU A 175 9.56 -6.19 -1.47
C LEU A 175 10.83 -6.28 -0.63
N GLY A 176 10.77 -6.94 0.53
CA GLY A 176 11.96 -7.21 1.35
C GLY A 176 13.04 -7.94 0.55
N MET A 177 12.67 -9.00 -0.19
CA MET A 177 13.61 -9.73 -1.06
C MET A 177 14.17 -8.85 -2.18
N ALA A 178 13.34 -8.03 -2.82
CA ALA A 178 13.79 -7.13 -3.87
C ALA A 178 14.83 -6.12 -3.34
N TYR A 179 14.57 -5.47 -2.20
CA TYR A 179 15.55 -4.55 -1.59
C TYR A 179 16.80 -5.28 -1.09
N GLY A 180 16.65 -6.48 -0.54
CA GLY A 180 17.78 -7.33 -0.15
C GLY A 180 18.70 -7.69 -1.32
N SER A 181 18.15 -7.93 -2.51
CA SER A 181 18.95 -8.31 -3.70
C SER A 181 19.95 -7.23 -4.13
N VAL A 182 19.72 -5.98 -3.75
CA VAL A 182 20.55 -4.83 -4.12
C VAL A 182 21.71 -4.61 -3.15
N THR A 183 21.67 -5.20 -1.94
CA THR A 183 22.65 -4.88 -0.89
C THR A 183 24.07 -5.33 -1.19
N GLY A 184 24.25 -6.33 -2.06
CA GLY A 184 25.57 -6.82 -2.48
C GLY A 184 26.33 -5.86 -3.41
N ASP A 185 25.60 -5.12 -4.26
CA ASP A 185 26.15 -4.19 -5.26
C ASP A 185 25.64 -2.76 -5.03
N LEU A 186 25.53 -2.36 -3.76
CA LEU A 186 24.85 -1.13 -3.36
C LEU A 186 25.50 0.13 -3.96
N ASP A 187 26.82 0.16 -4.10
CA ASP A 187 27.53 1.30 -4.70
C ASP A 187 27.16 1.50 -6.17
N ALA A 188 27.06 0.40 -6.94
CA ALA A 188 26.63 0.45 -8.34
C ALA A 188 25.18 0.94 -8.44
N PHE A 189 24.29 0.44 -7.58
CA PHE A 189 22.90 0.88 -7.53
C PHE A 189 22.76 2.38 -7.22
N LEU A 190 23.51 2.90 -6.26
CA LEU A 190 23.46 4.31 -5.88
C LEU A 190 24.10 5.23 -6.91
N SER A 191 25.11 4.75 -7.65
CA SER A 191 25.74 5.53 -8.73
C SER A 191 24.77 5.88 -9.86
N GLY A 192 23.72 5.08 -10.06
CA GLY A 192 22.70 5.34 -11.09
C GLY A 192 21.63 6.36 -10.69
N ASN A 193 21.57 6.81 -9.43
CA ASN A 193 20.55 7.75 -8.99
C ASN A 193 21.03 8.63 -7.81
N ASP A 194 21.46 9.85 -8.14
CA ASP A 194 21.93 10.84 -7.17
C ASP A 194 20.89 11.19 -6.09
N MET A 195 19.60 11.13 -6.41
CA MET A 195 18.53 11.42 -5.44
C MET A 195 18.45 10.32 -4.39
N ILE A 196 18.47 9.05 -4.81
CA ILE A 196 18.48 7.91 -3.87
C ILE A 196 19.77 7.95 -3.03
N ARG A 197 20.91 8.26 -3.64
CA ARG A 197 22.18 8.41 -2.91
C ARG A 197 22.08 9.49 -1.84
N LYS A 198 21.54 10.67 -2.16
CA LYS A 198 21.30 11.75 -1.19
C LYS A 198 20.36 11.32 -0.07
N MET A 199 19.29 10.58 -0.37
CA MET A 199 18.34 10.07 0.63
C MET A 199 18.97 9.04 1.58
N VAL A 200 19.80 8.13 1.04
CA VAL A 200 20.53 7.14 1.85
C VAL A 200 21.56 7.83 2.75
N VAL A 201 22.36 8.75 2.19
CA VAL A 201 23.38 9.48 2.97
C VAL A 201 22.73 10.38 4.01
N ALA A 202 21.62 11.06 3.69
CA ALA A 202 20.87 11.85 4.67
C ALA A 202 20.29 10.97 5.80
N SER A 203 20.11 9.67 5.54
CA SER A 203 19.65 8.70 6.53
C SER A 203 20.75 8.12 7.40
N GLY A 204 22.00 8.25 6.99
CA GLY A 204 23.20 7.75 7.67
C GLY A 204 24.07 8.87 8.19
N ALA A 205 23.93 9.24 9.46
CA ALA A 205 24.80 10.23 10.11
C ALA A 205 26.23 9.66 10.33
N GLY A 206 26.97 9.37 9.26
CA GLY A 206 28.39 8.96 9.29
C GLY A 206 28.66 7.44 9.45
N GLN A 207 27.64 6.59 9.37
CA GLN A 207 27.80 5.12 9.38
C GLN A 207 27.95 4.54 7.95
N SER A 208 28.09 3.21 7.85
CA SER A 208 28.20 2.53 6.55
C SER A 208 27.00 2.83 5.65
N ILE A 209 27.23 2.85 4.33
CA ILE A 209 26.18 3.08 3.32
C ILE A 209 25.10 1.99 3.43
N VAL A 210 25.50 0.76 3.77
CA VAL A 210 24.62 -0.39 3.97
C VAL A 210 23.67 -0.16 5.15
N ASP A 211 24.19 0.28 6.30
CA ASP A 211 23.38 0.56 7.50
C ASP A 211 22.34 1.66 7.26
N SER A 212 22.76 2.68 6.50
CA SER A 212 21.93 3.81 6.11
C SER A 212 20.81 3.38 5.16
N PHE A 213 21.14 2.50 4.20
CA PHE A 213 20.17 1.90 3.29
C PHE A 213 19.18 1.01 4.03
N VAL A 214 19.65 0.14 4.93
CA VAL A 214 18.81 -0.73 5.75
C VAL A 214 17.83 0.07 6.61
N SER A 215 18.31 1.13 7.27
CA SER A 215 17.47 2.02 8.08
C SER A 215 16.37 2.69 7.24
N MET A 216 16.73 3.21 6.06
CA MET A 216 15.78 3.80 5.12
C MET A 216 14.73 2.78 4.66
N VAL A 217 15.15 1.58 4.27
CA VAL A 217 14.25 0.50 3.82
C VAL A 217 13.29 0.09 4.93
N PHE A 218 13.76 -0.11 6.17
CA PHE A 218 12.87 -0.46 7.27
C PHE A 218 11.89 0.66 7.64
N GLY A 219 12.30 1.93 7.54
CA GLY A 219 11.37 3.05 7.72
C GLY A 219 10.20 2.99 6.72
N ILE A 220 10.49 2.73 5.44
CA ILE A 220 9.47 2.59 4.39
C ILE A 220 8.63 1.32 4.60
N MET A 221 9.27 0.18 4.89
CA MET A 221 8.59 -1.09 5.11
C MET A 221 7.67 -1.03 6.33
N ALA A 222 8.05 -0.34 7.39
CA ALA A 222 7.21 -0.15 8.58
C ALA A 222 5.93 0.63 8.24
N MET A 223 6.02 1.64 7.37
CA MET A 223 4.83 2.36 6.90
C MET A 223 3.93 1.46 6.05
N LEU A 224 4.50 0.68 5.13
CA LEU A 224 3.72 -0.29 4.37
C LEU A 224 3.08 -1.35 5.28
N ALA A 225 3.77 -1.79 6.32
CA ALA A 225 3.26 -2.73 7.33
C ALA A 225 2.12 -2.15 8.19
N ALA A 226 2.07 -0.83 8.37
CA ALA A 226 0.96 -0.20 9.09
C ALA A 226 -0.36 -0.25 8.31
N ILE A 227 -0.32 -0.27 6.97
CA ILE A 227 -1.51 -0.31 6.11
C ILE A 227 -2.44 -1.51 6.43
N PRO A 228 -1.99 -2.77 6.36
CA PRO A 228 -2.84 -3.93 6.67
C PRO A 228 -3.36 -3.90 8.11
N VAL A 229 -2.56 -3.45 9.07
CA VAL A 229 -2.95 -3.29 10.49
C VAL A 229 -4.13 -2.32 10.63
N MET A 230 -4.06 -1.16 9.96
CA MET A 230 -5.16 -0.20 9.92
C MET A 230 -6.39 -0.76 9.21
N LEU A 231 -6.18 -1.42 8.06
CA LEU A 231 -7.26 -2.04 7.28
C LEU A 231 -8.02 -3.12 8.08
N CYS A 232 -7.33 -3.88 8.95
CA CYS A 232 -7.96 -4.87 9.82
C CYS A 232 -9.04 -4.23 10.70
N VAL A 233 -8.74 -3.10 11.35
CA VAL A 233 -9.70 -2.39 12.21
C VAL A 233 -10.74 -1.63 11.39
N LEU A 234 -10.35 -0.97 10.31
CA LEU A 234 -11.28 -0.25 9.43
C LEU A 234 -12.25 -1.20 8.71
N LYS A 235 -11.90 -2.48 8.54
CA LYS A 235 -12.80 -3.50 8.00
C LYS A 235 -14.06 -3.63 8.84
N MET A 236 -13.94 -3.55 10.16
CA MET A 236 -15.09 -3.57 11.06
C MET A 236 -16.03 -2.39 10.82
N GLN A 237 -15.47 -1.19 10.65
CA GLN A 237 -16.25 0.00 10.34
C GLN A 237 -16.94 -0.11 8.98
N GLY A 238 -16.31 -0.77 8.00
CA GLY A 238 -16.94 -1.09 6.73
C GLY A 238 -18.17 -1.99 6.91
N GLU A 239 -18.08 -3.04 7.73
CA GLU A 239 -19.23 -3.91 8.02
C GLU A 239 -20.34 -3.15 8.79
N GLU A 240 -19.99 -2.17 9.63
CA GLU A 240 -20.95 -1.28 10.28
C GLU A 240 -21.72 -0.42 9.27
N LYS A 241 -21.01 0.27 8.36
CA LYS A 241 -21.62 1.11 7.32
C LYS A 241 -22.53 0.34 6.36
N HIS A 242 -22.33 -0.97 6.23
CA HIS A 242 -23.19 -1.84 5.44
C HIS A 242 -24.36 -2.44 6.22
N GLY A 243 -24.60 -2.02 7.47
CA GLY A 243 -25.72 -2.48 8.31
C GLY A 243 -25.58 -3.93 8.80
N ARG A 244 -24.44 -4.59 8.58
CA ARG A 244 -24.27 -6.02 8.86
C ARG A 244 -24.04 -6.31 10.34
N LEU A 245 -23.60 -5.30 11.11
CA LEU A 245 -23.37 -5.44 12.54
C LEU A 245 -24.67 -5.57 13.34
N GLU A 246 -25.79 -5.01 12.85
CA GLU A 246 -27.09 -5.14 13.50
C GLU A 246 -27.51 -6.60 13.67
N GLN A 247 -27.31 -7.42 12.63
CA GLN A 247 -27.62 -8.86 12.68
C GLN A 247 -26.75 -9.62 13.68
N ILE A 248 -25.53 -9.15 13.93
CA ILE A 248 -24.61 -9.76 14.88
C ILE A 248 -24.97 -9.34 16.31
N PHE A 249 -25.29 -8.07 16.53
CA PHE A 249 -25.64 -7.54 17.85
C PHE A 249 -27.10 -7.80 18.26
N ALA A 250 -27.94 -8.28 17.35
CA ALA A 250 -29.21 -8.91 17.68
C ALA A 250 -29.03 -10.22 18.48
N LYS A 251 -27.83 -10.81 18.46
CA LYS A 251 -27.46 -11.97 19.30
C LYS A 251 -26.66 -11.50 20.53
N SER A 252 -26.49 -12.40 21.51
CA SER A 252 -25.74 -12.15 22.75
C SER A 252 -24.21 -12.08 22.56
N VAL A 253 -23.73 -11.30 21.60
CA VAL A 253 -22.30 -11.06 21.36
C VAL A 253 -21.89 -9.72 21.99
N PRO A 254 -21.02 -9.72 23.01
CA PRO A 254 -20.60 -8.47 23.64
C PRO A 254 -19.77 -7.61 22.67
N ARG A 255 -20.15 -6.33 22.53
CA ARG A 255 -19.50 -5.35 21.65
C ARG A 255 -17.99 -5.26 21.86
N VAL A 256 -17.56 -5.24 23.12
CA VAL A 256 -16.15 -5.19 23.54
C VAL A 256 -15.38 -6.40 23.00
N ARG A 257 -15.98 -7.60 23.07
CA ARG A 257 -15.33 -8.82 22.60
C ARG A 257 -15.22 -8.82 21.08
N PHE A 258 -16.27 -8.40 20.38
CA PHE A 258 -16.26 -8.33 18.92
C PHE A 258 -15.15 -7.39 18.41
N TYR A 259 -15.07 -6.19 19.00
CA TYR A 259 -14.04 -5.21 18.69
C TYR A 259 -12.63 -5.70 19.06
N GLY A 260 -12.50 -6.30 20.24
CA GLY A 260 -11.25 -6.86 20.72
C GLY A 260 -10.69 -7.95 19.80
N CYS A 261 -11.55 -8.71 19.10
CA CYS A 261 -11.09 -9.70 18.12
C CYS A 261 -10.35 -9.06 16.93
N PHE A 262 -10.88 -8.00 16.33
CA PHE A 262 -10.21 -7.30 15.23
C PHE A 262 -8.90 -6.66 15.69
N THR A 263 -8.90 -6.06 16.88
CA THR A 263 -7.69 -5.45 17.45
C THR A 263 -6.62 -6.51 17.77
N ALA A 264 -7.01 -7.66 18.33
CA ALA A 264 -6.07 -8.75 18.60
C ALA A 264 -5.45 -9.32 17.32
N ILE A 265 -6.25 -9.46 16.25
CA ILE A 265 -5.73 -9.86 14.93
C ILE A 265 -4.75 -8.80 14.42
N ALA A 266 -5.09 -7.52 14.50
CA ALA A 266 -4.24 -6.43 14.04
C ALA A 266 -2.91 -6.33 14.83
N LEU A 267 -2.92 -6.65 16.14
CA LEU A 267 -1.70 -6.73 16.95
C LEU A 267 -0.77 -7.85 16.46
N VAL A 268 -1.32 -9.05 16.21
CA VAL A 268 -0.53 -10.16 15.65
C VAL A 268 -0.03 -9.81 14.25
N GLU A 269 -0.90 -9.22 13.43
CA GLU A 269 -0.57 -8.77 12.08
C GLU A 269 0.57 -7.74 12.11
N SER A 270 0.59 -6.80 13.06
CA SER A 270 1.69 -5.82 13.17
C SER A 270 3.06 -6.46 13.37
N ALA A 271 3.16 -7.50 14.20
CA ALA A 271 4.40 -8.22 14.43
C ALA A 271 4.80 -9.06 13.20
N VAL A 272 3.84 -9.75 12.57
CA VAL A 272 4.09 -10.54 11.37
C VAL A 272 4.54 -9.65 10.20
N MET A 273 3.89 -8.50 10.00
CA MET A 273 4.20 -7.58 8.90
C MET A 273 5.55 -6.87 9.06
N LEU A 274 6.07 -6.74 10.29
CA LEU A 274 7.44 -6.28 10.54
C LEU A 274 8.47 -7.42 10.50
N PHE A 275 8.07 -8.65 10.80
CA PHE A 275 8.94 -9.83 10.70
C PHE A 275 9.28 -10.16 9.23
N LEU A 276 8.28 -10.12 8.34
CA LEU A 276 8.43 -10.48 6.92
C LEU A 276 9.45 -9.66 6.13
N PRO A 277 9.55 -8.32 6.23
CA PRO A 277 10.54 -7.56 5.48
C PRO A 277 11.96 -7.87 5.96
N ALA A 278 12.17 -8.14 7.26
CA ALA A 278 13.48 -8.55 7.77
C ALA A 278 13.91 -9.90 7.19
N VAL A 279 13.00 -10.90 7.17
CA VAL A 279 13.28 -12.19 6.53
C VAL A 279 13.50 -12.01 5.03
N GLY A 280 12.64 -11.25 4.36
CA GLY A 280 12.76 -11.00 2.92
C GLY A 280 14.10 -10.40 2.56
N LEU A 281 14.56 -9.41 3.32
CA LEU A 281 15.81 -8.71 3.08
C LEU A 281 17.04 -9.60 3.30
N VAL A 282 17.02 -10.47 4.32
CA VAL A 282 18.06 -11.51 4.53
C VAL A 282 18.09 -12.52 3.39
N VAL A 283 16.92 -13.00 2.96
CA VAL A 283 16.82 -13.96 1.86
C VAL A 283 17.28 -13.32 0.54
N GLY A 284 16.85 -12.09 0.26
CA GLY A 284 17.22 -11.35 -0.94
C GLY A 284 18.71 -11.03 -1.01
N SER A 285 19.32 -10.73 0.14
CA SER A 285 20.76 -10.46 0.25
C SER A 285 21.62 -11.73 0.25
N ASN A 286 21.05 -12.92 -0.03
CA ASN A 286 21.72 -14.22 0.02
C ASN A 286 22.46 -14.49 1.33
N GLY A 287 21.90 -14.02 2.46
CA GLY A 287 22.48 -14.18 3.79
C GLY A 287 23.63 -13.22 4.13
N PHE A 288 23.90 -12.22 3.29
CA PHE A 288 24.89 -11.16 3.58
C PHE A 288 24.53 -10.39 4.86
N LEU A 289 23.24 -10.19 5.12
CA LEU A 289 22.76 -9.47 6.30
C LEU A 289 22.33 -10.42 7.43
N PRO A 290 22.78 -10.18 8.67
CA PRO A 290 22.42 -11.04 9.80
C PRO A 290 20.96 -10.83 10.23
N LEU A 291 20.18 -11.92 10.27
CA LEU A 291 18.75 -11.88 10.61
C LEU A 291 18.48 -11.23 11.97
N GLY A 292 19.34 -11.44 12.96
CA GLY A 292 19.16 -10.87 14.30
C GLY A 292 19.11 -9.35 14.30
N ASP A 293 19.98 -8.69 13.53
CA ASP A 293 20.04 -7.22 13.48
C ASP A 293 18.94 -6.65 12.58
N MET A 294 18.60 -7.35 11.50
CA MET A 294 17.45 -6.99 10.66
C MET A 294 16.13 -7.07 11.44
N LEU A 295 15.97 -8.07 12.30
CA LEU A 295 14.80 -8.18 13.18
C LEU A 295 14.73 -7.04 14.20
N LYS A 296 15.85 -6.63 14.80
CA LYS A 296 15.89 -5.47 15.70
C LYS A 296 15.52 -4.19 14.96
N ALA A 297 16.14 -3.95 13.79
CA ALA A 297 15.89 -2.77 12.96
C ALA A 297 14.44 -2.69 12.46
N SER A 298 13.77 -3.84 12.27
CA SER A 298 12.36 -3.87 11.88
C SER A 298 11.40 -3.75 13.06
N LEU A 299 11.59 -4.55 14.12
CA LEU A 299 10.67 -4.63 15.26
C LEU A 299 10.70 -3.38 16.15
N VAL A 300 11.72 -2.53 16.03
CA VAL A 300 11.75 -1.22 16.69
C VAL A 300 10.55 -0.33 16.30
N TYR A 301 9.96 -0.55 15.12
CA TYR A 301 8.78 0.19 14.64
C TYR A 301 7.45 -0.32 15.20
N LEU A 302 7.44 -1.41 15.98
CA LEU A 302 6.21 -2.00 16.51
C LEU A 302 5.35 -1.00 17.31
N PRO A 303 5.91 -0.13 18.18
CA PRO A 303 5.13 0.90 18.88
C PRO A 303 4.49 1.93 17.94
N ALA A 304 5.12 2.27 16.81
CA ALA A 304 4.53 3.18 15.83
C ALA A 304 3.31 2.56 15.15
N LEU A 305 3.37 1.26 14.80
CA LEU A 305 2.21 0.53 14.26
C LEU A 305 1.09 0.45 15.30
N TRP A 306 1.42 0.25 16.58
CA TRP A 306 0.43 0.25 17.66
C TRP A 306 -0.18 1.63 17.89
N ALA A 307 0.57 2.72 17.74
CA ALA A 307 0.01 4.06 17.82
C ALA A 307 -0.99 4.33 16.67
N MET A 308 -0.67 3.93 15.44
CA MET A 308 -1.60 4.01 14.31
C MET A 308 -2.84 3.11 14.51
N LEU A 309 -2.64 1.91 15.05
CA LEU A 309 -3.73 1.01 15.44
C LEU A 309 -4.61 1.64 16.52
N GLY A 310 -4.01 2.21 17.57
CA GLY A 310 -4.69 2.94 18.64
C GLY A 310 -5.49 4.12 18.10
N LEU A 311 -4.95 4.87 17.14
CA LEU A 311 -5.66 5.94 16.42
C LEU A 311 -6.86 5.42 15.64
N CYS A 312 -6.71 4.31 14.90
CA CYS A 312 -7.85 3.66 14.25
C CYS A 312 -8.92 3.31 15.28
N VAL A 313 -8.52 2.75 16.42
CA VAL A 313 -9.44 2.33 17.46
C VAL A 313 -10.16 3.49 18.11
N LEU A 314 -9.42 4.56 18.41
CA LEU A 314 -9.96 5.79 18.96
C LEU A 314 -11.00 6.39 18.02
N LEU A 315 -10.67 6.56 16.73
CA LEU A 315 -11.58 7.17 15.77
C LEU A 315 -12.78 6.28 15.45
N VAL A 316 -12.58 4.97 15.29
CA VAL A 316 -13.69 4.04 15.07
C VAL A 316 -14.61 4.01 16.27
N GLY A 317 -14.10 4.14 17.51
CA GLY A 317 -14.93 4.16 18.72
C GLY A 317 -15.63 5.50 18.97
N LEU A 318 -14.88 6.61 18.94
CA LEU A 318 -15.31 7.95 19.34
C LEU A 318 -15.99 8.73 18.21
N LEU A 319 -15.37 8.77 17.02
CA LEU A 319 -15.75 9.64 15.89
C LEU A 319 -15.77 8.84 14.58
N PRO A 320 -16.70 7.89 14.40
CA PRO A 320 -16.70 7.00 13.23
C PRO A 320 -16.81 7.77 11.91
N LYS A 321 -17.38 8.98 11.89
CA LYS A 321 -17.45 9.82 10.68
C LYS A 321 -16.07 10.35 10.23
N LEU A 322 -15.08 10.39 11.13
CA LEU A 322 -13.76 10.97 10.90
C LEU A 322 -12.64 9.93 10.77
N THR A 323 -12.95 8.65 10.57
CA THR A 323 -11.92 7.61 10.41
C THR A 323 -11.00 7.82 9.20
N ALA A 324 -11.40 8.65 8.24
CA ALA A 324 -10.53 9.09 7.15
C ALA A 324 -9.28 9.84 7.64
N LEU A 325 -9.32 10.46 8.84
CA LEU A 325 -8.16 11.16 9.42
C LEU A 325 -6.99 10.23 9.72
N VAL A 326 -7.22 8.92 9.89
CA VAL A 326 -6.12 7.94 10.00
C VAL A 326 -5.22 8.02 8.76
N TRP A 327 -5.81 8.11 7.57
CA TRP A 327 -5.06 8.18 6.31
C TRP A 327 -4.36 9.51 6.13
N ALA A 328 -4.94 10.61 6.63
CA ALA A 328 -4.27 11.90 6.67
C ALA A 328 -3.01 11.83 7.57
N MET A 329 -3.12 11.20 8.74
CA MET A 329 -1.99 11.00 9.64
C MET A 329 -0.92 10.07 9.03
N PHE A 330 -1.35 9.02 8.33
CA PHE A 330 -0.46 8.13 7.58
C PHE A 330 0.28 8.88 6.47
N ALA A 331 -0.43 9.66 5.65
CA ALA A 331 0.15 10.46 4.58
C ALA A 331 1.12 11.52 5.11
N TYR A 332 0.74 12.22 6.18
CA TYR A 332 1.63 13.15 6.88
C TYR A 332 2.92 12.46 7.34
N SER A 333 2.78 11.29 7.97
CA SER A 333 3.92 10.48 8.43
C SER A 333 4.83 10.10 7.27
N PHE A 334 4.24 9.61 6.17
CA PHE A 334 4.97 9.23 4.96
C PHE A 334 5.76 10.39 4.35
N ILE A 335 5.12 11.55 4.20
CA ILE A 335 5.79 12.74 3.65
C ILE A 335 6.98 13.13 4.53
N HIS A 336 6.80 13.12 5.85
CA HIS A 336 7.87 13.47 6.78
C HIS A 336 9.03 12.46 6.73
N GLN A 337 8.73 11.16 6.80
CA GLN A 337 9.76 10.13 6.79
C GLN A 337 10.55 10.08 5.48
N TYR A 338 9.86 10.25 4.35
CA TYR A 338 10.47 10.10 3.03
C TYR A 338 11.12 11.40 2.53
N PHE A 339 10.49 12.55 2.78
CA PHE A 339 10.92 13.84 2.25
C PHE A 339 11.33 14.87 3.32
N GLY A 340 11.08 14.62 4.60
CA GLY A 340 11.32 15.62 5.66
C GLY A 340 12.78 16.11 5.71
N ARG A 341 13.73 15.20 5.47
CA ARG A 341 15.17 15.54 5.36
C ARG A 341 15.52 16.29 4.08
N LEU A 342 14.75 16.13 3.02
CA LEU A 342 14.96 16.83 1.75
C LEU A 342 14.46 18.28 1.81
N PHE A 343 13.38 18.51 2.56
CA PHE A 343 12.76 19.83 2.72
C PHE A 343 13.29 20.65 3.91
N ASP A 344 14.25 20.11 4.67
CA ASP A 344 14.87 20.76 5.84
C ASP A 344 13.84 21.30 6.85
N TRP A 345 12.82 20.48 7.14
CA TRP A 345 11.72 20.88 8.02
C TRP A 345 12.14 20.94 9.49
N PRO A 346 11.51 21.79 10.32
CA PRO A 346 11.79 21.84 11.75
C PRO A 346 11.55 20.49 12.45
N ASP A 347 12.44 20.09 13.35
CA ASP A 347 12.40 18.77 14.03
C ASP A 347 11.08 18.43 14.74
N TRP A 348 10.38 19.44 15.25
CA TRP A 348 9.10 19.22 15.95
C TRP A 348 8.03 18.65 15.02
N THR A 349 8.11 18.92 13.71
CA THR A 349 7.18 18.37 12.72
C THR A 349 7.33 16.85 12.61
N ALA A 350 8.55 16.32 12.76
CA ALA A 350 8.82 14.88 12.76
C ALA A 350 8.11 14.18 13.91
N LYS A 351 8.16 14.80 15.09
CA LYS A 351 7.67 14.24 16.35
C LYS A 351 6.16 14.16 16.45
N ILE A 352 5.43 14.79 15.52
CA ILE A 352 3.98 14.61 15.38
C ILE A 352 3.67 13.21 14.85
N SER A 353 4.52 12.68 13.97
CA SER A 353 4.40 11.34 13.42
C SER A 353 4.86 10.28 14.43
N PRO A 354 4.08 9.19 14.65
CA PRO A 354 4.56 8.04 15.42
C PRO A 354 5.87 7.47 14.89
N PHE A 355 6.10 7.56 13.57
CA PHE A 355 7.32 7.06 12.93
C PHE A 355 8.52 7.98 13.15
N GLY A 356 8.30 9.29 13.31
CA GLY A 356 9.38 10.25 13.56
C GLY A 356 9.97 10.18 14.97
N CYS A 357 9.28 9.50 15.89
CA CYS A 357 9.75 9.25 17.26
C CYS A 357 10.55 7.94 17.40
N ILE A 358 10.67 7.14 16.34
CA ILE A 358 11.38 5.85 16.37
C ILE A 358 12.88 6.08 16.18
N PRO A 359 13.75 5.49 17.03
CA PRO A 359 15.19 5.53 16.81
C PRO A 359 15.56 4.78 15.53
N GLN A 360 16.36 5.41 14.69
CA GLN A 360 16.73 4.88 13.37
C GLN A 360 17.85 3.84 13.48
N VAL A 361 17.57 2.67 14.03
CA VAL A 361 18.51 1.53 14.10
C VAL A 361 18.74 0.95 12.70
N PRO A 362 19.98 0.61 12.29
CA PRO A 362 21.23 0.59 13.07
C PRO A 362 22.02 1.91 13.14
N VAL A 363 21.55 2.96 12.46
CA VAL A 363 22.26 4.26 12.37
C VAL A 363 22.32 5.02 13.69
N GLN A 364 21.24 4.97 14.48
CA GLN A 364 21.14 5.62 15.78
C GLN A 364 21.23 4.60 16.90
N GLU A 365 21.74 5.04 18.05
CA GLU A 365 21.71 4.23 19.27
C GLU A 365 20.27 3.90 19.67
N PHE A 366 20.08 2.68 20.17
CA PHE A 366 18.79 2.21 20.62
C PHE A 366 18.37 2.96 21.89
N THR A 367 17.31 3.76 21.80
CA THR A 367 16.69 4.42 22.95
C THR A 367 15.30 3.86 23.24
N ILE A 368 15.08 3.36 24.46
CA ILE A 368 13.81 2.73 24.83
C ILE A 368 12.70 3.74 25.20
N VAL A 369 13.07 4.95 25.63
CA VAL A 369 12.12 5.94 26.17
C VAL A 369 11.04 6.36 25.16
N PRO A 370 11.36 6.72 23.90
CA PRO A 370 10.33 7.06 22.91
C PRO A 370 9.38 5.89 22.62
N LEU A 371 9.90 4.66 22.63
CA LEU A 371 9.13 3.44 22.38
C LEU A 371 8.09 3.19 23.48
N ILE A 372 8.47 3.42 24.74
CA ILE A 372 7.56 3.30 25.89
C ILE A 372 6.45 4.36 25.79
N LEU A 373 6.80 5.62 25.51
CA LEU A 373 5.83 6.71 25.39
C LEU A 373 4.81 6.44 24.28
N LEU A 374 5.25 6.00 23.10
CA LEU A 374 4.37 5.61 22.00
C LEU A 374 3.46 4.44 22.37
N THR A 375 3.99 3.44 23.08
CA THR A 375 3.21 2.29 23.52
C THR A 375 2.14 2.69 24.53
N VAL A 376 2.48 3.55 25.50
CA VAL A 376 1.52 4.10 26.47
C VAL A 376 0.43 4.90 25.75
N GLN A 377 0.81 5.76 24.80
CA GLN A 377 -0.14 6.50 23.98
C GLN A 377 -1.09 5.56 23.21
N ALA A 378 -0.56 4.52 22.56
CA ALA A 378 -1.35 3.52 21.86
C ALA A 378 -2.38 2.83 22.78
N ILE A 379 -1.96 2.45 24.00
CA ILE A 379 -2.83 1.82 25.00
C ILE A 379 -3.94 2.79 25.44
N LEU A 380 -3.61 4.06 25.68
CA LEU A 380 -4.60 5.08 26.05
C LEU A 380 -5.64 5.28 24.94
N MET A 381 -5.19 5.42 23.70
CA MET A 381 -6.07 5.57 22.53
C MET A 381 -6.97 4.35 22.35
N TYR A 382 -6.41 3.14 22.50
CA TYR A 382 -7.18 1.90 22.49
C TYR A 382 -8.25 1.88 23.60
N ALA A 383 -7.88 2.17 24.85
CA ALA A 383 -8.79 2.12 25.99
C ALA A 383 -9.95 3.13 25.83
N ILE A 384 -9.64 4.36 25.40
CA ILE A 384 -10.63 5.40 25.14
C ILE A 384 -11.54 5.00 23.99
N GLY A 385 -10.99 4.52 22.87
CA GLY A 385 -11.77 4.06 21.72
C GLY A 385 -12.71 2.91 22.09
N GLN A 386 -12.20 1.92 22.81
CA GLN A 386 -12.98 0.76 23.28
C GLN A 386 -14.13 1.16 24.20
N TRP A 387 -13.87 2.09 25.12
CA TRP A 387 -14.88 2.57 26.07
C TRP A 387 -16.02 3.32 25.37
N HIS A 388 -15.70 4.18 24.40
CA HIS A 388 -16.70 4.89 23.60
C HIS A 388 -17.47 3.93 22.69
N PHE A 389 -16.78 2.98 22.06
CA PHE A 389 -17.42 1.97 21.21
C PHE A 389 -18.48 1.15 21.98
N ARG A 390 -18.20 0.83 23.25
CA ARG A 390 -19.18 0.14 24.10
C ARG A 390 -20.46 0.94 24.31
N ARG A 391 -20.35 2.28 24.41
CA ARG A 391 -21.46 3.18 24.76
C ARG A 391 -22.19 3.76 23.55
N ARG A 392 -21.58 3.74 22.37
CA ARG A 392 -22.18 4.28 21.15
C ARG A 392 -23.34 3.41 20.67
N ASP A 393 -24.38 4.03 20.14
CA ASP A 393 -25.41 3.31 19.40
C ASP A 393 -24.85 2.76 18.07
N ILE A 394 -25.29 1.54 17.73
CA ILE A 394 -24.91 0.84 16.51
C ILE A 394 -26.22 0.46 15.84
N GLY A 395 -26.50 1.10 14.70
CA GLY A 395 -27.79 1.11 14.01
C GLY A 395 -27.97 2.46 13.34
#